data_AF-A0A9X9QA48-F1
#
_entry.id   AF-A0A9X9QA48-F1
#
_cell.length_a   1.000
_cell.length_b   1.000
_cell.length_c   1.000
_cell.angle_alpha   90.00
_cell.angle_beta   90.00
_cell.angle_gamma   90.00
#
_symmetry.space_group_name_H-M   'P 1'
#
loop_
_entity.id
_entity.type
_entity.pdbx_description
1 polymer ?
#
loop_
_entity_poly.entity_id
_entity_poly.type
_entity_poly.pdbx_seq_one_letter_code
_entity_poly.pdbx_strand_id
1 'polypeptide(L)'
;MLKGLFMVFDYLFRQNSRFADDYKVAIQQTYSWINQIDTSDKNGFFALAKNKKRSRQKTAVHVLNFWCLNPAVAFSDINGKVWTIVLTSGTLSPMKSFSSELGVTFTIQLEANHVINNSQVWVGTIGSGPKGRNLCATFQHTETFEFQDEVG
;
A
#
# COMPACT_ATOMS: atom_id res chain seq x y z
N MET A 1 7.31 18.25 -9.71
CA MET A 1 6.01 18.11 -9.04
C MET A 1 5.03 17.24 -9.82
N LEU A 2 4.81 17.42 -11.13
CA LEU A 2 3.75 16.71 -11.87
C LEU A 2 4.12 15.36 -12.54
N LYS A 3 5.38 14.91 -12.45
CA LYS A 3 5.84 13.69 -13.15
C LYS A 3 5.01 12.44 -12.81
N GLY A 4 4.65 12.26 -11.54
CA GLY A 4 3.82 11.13 -11.11
C GLY A 4 2.41 11.16 -11.67
N LEU A 5 1.79 12.35 -11.76
CA LEU A 5 0.47 12.51 -12.35
C LEU A 5 0.47 12.17 -13.84
N PHE A 6 1.47 12.67 -14.58
CA PHE A 6 1.60 12.35 -16.00
C PHE A 6 1.92 10.88 -16.24
N MET A 7 2.69 10.23 -15.37
CA MET A 7 2.91 8.78 -15.43
C MET A 7 1.59 8.01 -15.27
N VAL A 8 0.74 8.40 -14.31
CA VAL A 8 -0.57 7.76 -14.14
C VAL A 8 -1.46 7.99 -15.37
N PHE A 9 -1.47 9.20 -15.92
CA PHE A 9 -2.23 9.49 -17.15
C PHE A 9 -1.69 8.71 -18.36
N ASP A 10 -0.38 8.51 -18.47
CA ASP A 10 0.19 7.63 -19.51
C ASP A 10 -0.43 6.24 -19.44
N TYR A 11 -0.47 5.62 -18.26
CA TYR A 11 -1.10 4.31 -18.08
C TYR A 11 -2.61 4.32 -18.31
N LEU A 12 -3.32 5.36 -17.82
CA LEU A 12 -4.78 5.43 -17.87
C LEU A 12 -5.29 5.58 -19.31
N PHE A 13 -4.58 6.32 -20.17
CA PHE A 13 -4.96 6.55 -21.57
C PHE A 13 -4.26 5.61 -22.56
N ARG A 14 -3.32 4.78 -22.09
CA ARG A 14 -2.62 3.81 -22.95
C ARG A 14 -3.61 2.84 -23.61
N GLN A 15 -3.29 2.45 -24.85
CA GLN A 15 -4.08 1.49 -25.64
C GLN A 15 -5.58 1.83 -25.69
N ASN A 16 -5.92 3.09 -25.97
CA ASN A 16 -7.30 3.57 -26.02
C ASN A 16 -8.05 3.39 -24.68
N SER A 17 -7.39 3.77 -23.58
CA SER A 17 -7.93 3.69 -22.22
C SER A 17 -8.32 2.29 -21.75
N ARG A 18 -7.65 1.25 -22.25
CA ARG A 18 -7.92 -0.15 -21.92
C ARG A 18 -7.93 -0.43 -20.42
N PHE A 19 -7.06 0.24 -19.66
CA PHE A 19 -6.88 0.01 -18.23
C PHE A 19 -7.63 1.02 -17.35
N ALA A 20 -8.42 1.93 -17.92
CA ALA A 20 -9.05 3.01 -17.15
C ALA A 20 -9.96 2.47 -16.02
N ASP A 21 -10.67 1.37 -16.26
CA ASP A 21 -11.56 0.75 -15.26
C ASP A 21 -10.81 0.10 -14.09
N ASP A 22 -9.52 -0.21 -14.28
CA ASP A 22 -8.63 -0.74 -13.25
C ASP A 22 -8.15 0.35 -12.27
N TYR A 23 -8.41 1.63 -12.57
CA TYR A 23 -8.07 2.74 -11.70
C TYR A 23 -9.28 3.21 -10.88
N LYS A 24 -9.06 3.44 -9.58
CA LYS A 24 -10.00 4.15 -8.70
C LYS A 24 -9.39 5.48 -8.27
N VAL A 25 -10.17 6.54 -8.44
CA VAL A 25 -9.77 7.90 -8.08
C VAL A 25 -10.48 8.30 -6.80
N ALA A 26 -9.72 8.72 -5.79
CA ALA A 26 -10.25 9.12 -4.50
C ALA A 26 -9.70 10.49 -4.09
N ILE A 27 -10.56 11.37 -3.57
CA ILE A 27 -10.16 12.61 -2.91
C ILE A 27 -10.23 12.37 -1.41
N GLN A 28 -9.10 12.51 -0.73
CA GLN A 28 -8.97 12.32 0.71
C GLN A 28 -8.62 13.65 1.37
N GLN A 29 -9.40 14.07 2.35
CA GLN A 29 -9.04 15.19 3.22
C GLN A 29 -8.09 14.68 4.31
N THR A 30 -6.88 15.23 4.34
CA THR A 30 -5.86 15.00 5.36
C THR A 30 -5.58 16.30 6.11
N TYR A 31 -4.77 16.25 7.17
CA TYR A 31 -4.38 17.44 7.90
C TYR A 31 -2.87 17.53 8.00
N SER A 32 -2.30 18.66 7.58
CA SER A 32 -0.87 18.94 7.72
C SER A 32 -0.63 20.09 8.68
N TRP A 33 0.51 20.05 9.36
CA TRP A 33 0.96 21.13 10.22
C TRP A 33 1.77 22.11 9.38
N ILE A 34 1.27 23.34 9.24
CA ILE A 34 1.97 24.42 8.55
C ILE A 34 2.43 25.42 9.60
N ASN A 35 3.72 25.77 9.56
CA ASN A 35 4.24 26.87 10.37
C ASN A 35 3.90 28.18 9.65
N GLN A 36 2.92 28.93 10.15
CA GLN A 36 2.72 30.30 9.68
C GLN A 36 3.66 31.25 10.40
N ILE A 37 4.23 32.19 9.65
CA ILE A 37 4.89 33.37 10.19
C ILE A 37 3.81 34.45 10.19
N ASP A 38 3.36 34.89 11.37
CA ASP A 38 2.49 36.05 11.48
C ASP A 38 3.21 37.27 10.89
N THR A 39 2.80 37.68 9.70
CA THR A 39 3.03 39.05 9.22
C THR A 39 1.78 39.85 9.60
N SER A 40 1.65 40.15 10.89
CA SER A 40 0.71 41.19 11.33
C SER A 40 1.20 42.53 10.77
N ASP A 41 0.25 43.29 10.25
CA ASP A 41 0.42 44.32 9.24
C ASP A 41 1.39 45.48 9.53
N LYS A 42 1.82 46.04 8.40
CA LYS A 42 2.43 47.35 8.22
C LYS A 42 1.58 48.43 8.91
N ASN A 43 2.04 48.92 10.06
CA ASN A 43 2.05 50.35 10.43
C ASN A 43 2.48 50.51 11.89
N GLY A 44 3.76 50.84 12.11
CA GLY A 44 4.27 51.19 13.42
C GLY A 44 5.78 51.36 13.38
N PHE A 45 6.24 52.61 13.24
CA PHE A 45 7.65 52.99 13.20
C PHE A 45 8.42 52.81 14.52
N PHE A 46 7.84 52.14 15.53
CA PHE A 46 8.48 51.86 16.81
C PHE A 46 7.93 50.57 17.44
N ALA A 47 8.55 49.41 17.19
CA ALA A 47 8.29 48.21 17.97
C ALA A 47 9.53 47.31 18.08
N LEU A 48 9.98 47.14 19.32
CA LEU A 48 11.05 46.26 19.78
C LEU A 48 10.93 44.84 19.19
N ALA A 49 12.05 44.23 18.82
CA ALA A 49 12.11 42.85 18.29
C ALA A 49 11.63 41.83 19.33
N LYS A 50 10.32 41.61 19.43
CA LYS A 50 9.73 40.53 20.22
C LYS A 50 9.72 39.25 19.38
N ASN A 51 10.26 38.18 19.97
CA ASN A 51 10.29 36.82 19.43
C ASN A 51 8.97 36.48 18.70
N LYS A 52 9.04 36.36 17.36
CA LYS A 52 7.91 35.92 16.53
C LYS A 52 7.51 34.53 17.00
N LYS A 53 6.37 34.42 17.69
CA LYS A 53 5.79 33.15 18.10
C LYS A 53 5.44 32.36 16.84
N ARG A 54 6.12 31.23 16.61
CA ARG A 54 5.75 30.29 15.55
C ARG A 54 4.48 29.57 16.01
N SER A 55 3.34 29.96 15.48
CA SER A 55 2.10 29.22 15.67
C SER A 55 2.06 28.06 14.67
N ARG A 56 1.86 26.84 15.17
CA ARG A 56 1.61 25.65 14.33
C ARG A 56 0.11 25.55 14.13
N GLN A 57 -0.36 25.86 12.93
CA GLN A 57 -1.76 25.67 12.58
C GLN A 57 -1.95 24.35 11.84
N LYS A 58 -2.99 23.61 12.22
CA LYS A 58 -3.43 22.40 11.53
C LYS A 58 -4.33 22.82 10.38
N THR A 59 -3.88 22.63 9.14
CA THR A 59 -4.63 23.00 7.94
C THR A 59 -5.14 21.74 7.25
N ALA A 60 -6.40 21.75 6.83
CA ALA A 60 -6.97 20.68 6.01
C ALA A 60 -6.35 20.73 4.60
N VAL A 61 -5.85 19.60 4.12
CA VAL A 61 -5.24 19.43 2.80
C VAL A 61 -5.99 18.33 2.06
N HIS A 62 -6.44 18.61 0.84
CA HIS A 62 -7.05 17.61 -0.02
C HIS A 62 -5.97 16.91 -0.84
N VAL A 63 -5.98 15.58 -0.82
CA VAL A 63 -5.08 14.70 -1.55
C VAL A 63 -5.88 13.96 -2.61
N LEU A 64 -5.43 14.04 -3.86
CA LEU A 64 -5.99 13.26 -4.97
C LEU A 64 -5.17 11.98 -5.14
N ASN A 65 -5.80 10.83 -4.96
CA ASN A 65 -5.18 9.51 -5.08
C ASN A 65 -5.68 8.80 -6.33
N PHE A 66 -4.77 8.10 -7.01
CA PHE A 66 -5.07 7.19 -8.11
C PHE A 66 -4.59 5.80 -7.71
N TRP A 67 -5.52 4.87 -7.54
CA TRP A 67 -5.23 3.49 -7.16
C TRP A 67 -5.39 2.58 -8.36
N CYS A 68 -4.28 1.98 -8.80
CA CYS A 68 -4.30 0.93 -9.81
C CYS A 68 -4.55 -0.41 -9.13
N LEU A 69 -5.67 -1.05 -9.45
CA LEU A 69 -6.08 -2.33 -8.88
C LEU A 69 -5.60 -3.53 -9.70
N ASN A 70 -4.86 -3.29 -10.78
CA ASN A 70 -4.38 -4.32 -11.69
C ASN A 70 -2.85 -4.22 -11.87
N PRO A 71 -2.06 -5.12 -11.28
CA PRO A 71 -0.60 -5.06 -11.38
C PRO A 71 -0.07 -5.36 -12.80
N ALA A 72 -0.88 -6.00 -13.66
CA ALA A 72 -0.51 -6.23 -15.06
C ALA A 72 -0.26 -4.93 -15.84
N VAL A 73 -0.87 -3.81 -15.42
CA VAL A 73 -0.68 -2.50 -16.07
C VAL A 73 0.79 -2.08 -16.00
N ALA A 74 1.37 -2.11 -14.80
CA ALA A 74 2.79 -1.79 -14.60
C ALA A 74 3.70 -2.87 -15.20
N PHE A 75 3.32 -4.14 -15.08
CA PHE A 75 4.12 -5.25 -15.60
C PHE A 75 4.21 -5.26 -17.14
N SER A 76 3.20 -4.71 -17.83
CA SER A 76 3.18 -4.59 -19.29
C SER A 76 4.38 -3.86 -19.87
N ASP A 77 4.95 -2.90 -19.13
CA ASP A 77 6.15 -2.17 -19.55
C ASP A 77 7.39 -3.04 -19.57
N ILE A 78 7.45 -4.09 -18.75
CA ILE A 78 8.58 -5.02 -18.71
C ILE A 78 8.39 -6.04 -19.83
N ASN A 79 7.19 -6.63 -19.92
CA ASN A 79 6.89 -7.71 -20.86
C ASN A 79 7.18 -7.37 -22.33
N GLY A 80 7.01 -6.11 -22.74
CA GLY A 80 7.30 -5.66 -24.11
C GLY A 80 8.73 -5.17 -24.36
N LYS A 81 9.58 -5.03 -23.32
CA LYS A 81 10.90 -4.40 -23.42
C LYS A 81 12.07 -5.36 -23.22
N VAL A 82 11.82 -6.56 -22.68
CA VAL A 82 12.86 -7.53 -22.37
C VAL A 82 12.68 -8.82 -23.17
N TRP A 83 13.78 -9.55 -23.37
CA TRP A 83 13.76 -10.84 -24.06
C TRP A 83 13.29 -12.00 -23.18
N THR A 84 13.62 -11.96 -21.89
CA THR A 84 13.33 -13.05 -20.96
C THR A 84 13.07 -12.49 -19.57
N ILE A 85 12.02 -13.00 -18.93
CA ILE A 85 11.66 -12.69 -17.55
C ILE A 85 11.83 -13.98 -16.74
N VAL A 86 12.67 -13.94 -15.72
CA VAL A 86 12.84 -15.03 -14.76
C VAL A 86 12.34 -14.55 -13.41
N LEU A 87 11.25 -15.14 -12.93
CA LEU A 87 10.65 -14.84 -11.64
C LEU A 87 10.99 -15.94 -10.64
N THR A 88 11.59 -15.58 -9.50
CA THR A 88 12.00 -16.54 -8.46
C THR A 88 11.59 -16.05 -7.08
N SER A 89 11.11 -16.97 -6.23
CA SER A 89 10.75 -16.72 -4.83
C SER A 89 10.59 -18.06 -4.11
N GLY A 90 10.81 -18.08 -2.80
CA GLY A 90 10.56 -19.26 -1.97
C GLY A 90 9.08 -19.54 -1.68
N THR A 91 8.18 -18.59 -1.98
CA THR A 91 6.75 -18.68 -1.64
C THR A 91 5.82 -18.41 -2.83
N LEU A 92 6.31 -18.49 -4.06
CA LEU A 92 5.49 -18.34 -5.28
C LEU A 92 4.65 -19.60 -5.52
N SER A 93 3.57 -19.73 -4.76
CA SER A 93 2.52 -20.72 -5.00
C SER A 93 1.18 -20.11 -4.62
N PRO A 94 0.10 -20.33 -5.40
CA PRO A 94 0.04 -21.08 -6.66
C PRO A 94 0.44 -20.25 -7.89
N MET A 95 1.31 -20.77 -8.77
CA MET A 95 1.86 -20.04 -9.93
C MET A 95 0.80 -19.54 -10.91
N LYS A 96 -0.33 -20.24 -11.00
CA LYS A 96 -1.47 -19.85 -11.86
C LYS A 96 -2.06 -18.50 -11.44
N SER A 97 -2.21 -18.22 -10.15
CA SER A 97 -2.73 -16.93 -9.67
C SER A 97 -1.78 -15.80 -10.06
N PHE A 98 -0.48 -15.99 -9.79
CA PHE A 98 0.56 -15.00 -10.12
C PHE A 98 0.63 -14.69 -11.62
N SER A 99 0.55 -15.71 -12.49
CA SER A 99 0.50 -15.48 -13.94
C SER A 99 -0.70 -14.64 -14.37
N SER A 100 -1.86 -14.87 -13.76
CA SER A 100 -3.09 -14.14 -14.07
C SER A 100 -3.02 -12.69 -13.59
N GLU A 101 -2.51 -12.46 -12.38
CA GLU A 101 -2.37 -11.12 -11.79
C GLU A 101 -1.38 -10.25 -12.57
N LEU A 102 -0.28 -10.83 -13.04
CA LEU A 102 0.73 -10.10 -13.84
C LEU A 102 0.37 -9.96 -15.32
N GLY A 103 -0.69 -10.64 -15.78
CA GLY A 103 -1.11 -10.62 -17.18
C GLY A 103 -0.10 -11.23 -18.14
N VAL A 104 0.71 -12.19 -17.68
CA VAL A 104 1.73 -12.88 -18.48
C VAL A 104 1.69 -14.39 -18.28
N THR A 105 1.99 -15.12 -19.34
CA THR A 105 2.07 -16.58 -19.28
C THR A 105 3.52 -17.01 -19.10
N PHE A 106 3.86 -17.59 -17.95
CA PHE A 106 5.15 -18.23 -17.73
C PHE A 106 5.14 -19.63 -18.35
N THR A 107 5.86 -19.83 -19.45
CA THR A 107 5.91 -21.15 -20.13
C THR A 107 6.66 -22.19 -19.31
N ILE A 108 7.72 -21.76 -18.61
CA ILE A 108 8.49 -22.62 -17.71
C ILE A 108 8.08 -22.26 -16.29
N GLN A 109 7.58 -23.24 -15.56
CA GLN A 109 7.14 -23.10 -14.17
C GLN A 109 7.73 -24.25 -13.35
N LEU A 110 8.27 -23.93 -12.17
CA LEU A 110 8.81 -24.89 -11.24
C LEU A 110 8.37 -24.51 -9.83
N GLU A 111 7.53 -25.35 -9.23
CA GLU A 111 7.22 -25.31 -7.79
C GLU A 111 7.91 -26.51 -7.15
N ALA A 112 9.01 -26.25 -6.44
CA ALA A 112 9.78 -27.30 -5.77
C ALA A 112 9.24 -27.54 -4.36
N ASN A 113 9.30 -28.80 -3.91
CA ASN A 113 9.02 -29.14 -2.52
C ASN A 113 10.10 -28.56 -1.59
N HIS A 114 9.74 -28.39 -0.32
CA HIS A 114 10.69 -27.98 0.71
C HIS A 114 11.88 -28.96 0.78
N VAL A 115 13.10 -28.43 0.96
CA VAL A 115 14.35 -29.21 0.94
C VAL A 115 14.83 -29.60 2.35
N ILE A 116 14.19 -29.04 3.39
CA ILE A 116 14.56 -29.28 4.79
C ILE A 116 13.89 -30.52 5.37
N ASN A 117 14.47 -31.09 6.41
CA ASN A 117 13.87 -32.22 7.12
C ASN A 117 12.63 -31.77 7.91
N ASN A 118 11.66 -32.67 8.10
CA ASN A 118 10.47 -32.42 8.91
C ASN A 118 10.78 -32.03 10.36
N SER A 119 11.95 -32.40 10.89
CA SER A 119 12.40 -31.98 12.22
C SER A 119 12.80 -30.49 12.30
N GLN A 120 12.99 -29.84 11.16
CA GLN A 120 13.44 -28.45 11.07
C GLN A 120 12.29 -27.46 10.94
N VAL A 121 11.05 -27.94 10.73
CA VAL A 121 9.87 -27.08 10.61
C VAL A 121 8.66 -27.74 11.26
N TRP A 122 7.96 -26.98 12.10
CA TRP A 122 6.67 -27.37 12.62
C TRP A 122 5.61 -26.45 12.04
N VAL A 123 4.59 -27.04 11.41
CA VAL A 123 3.43 -26.32 10.89
C VAL A 123 2.21 -26.85 11.63
N GLY A 124 1.51 -25.97 12.33
CA GLY A 124 0.28 -26.29 13.05
C GLY A 124 -0.67 -25.11 13.03
N THR A 125 -1.96 -25.42 13.02
CA THR A 125 -3.03 -24.42 13.14
C THR A 125 -3.59 -24.44 14.56
N ILE A 126 -3.55 -23.30 15.25
CA ILE A 126 -4.16 -23.15 16.57
C ILE A 126 -5.50 -22.44 16.37
N GLY A 127 -6.59 -23.21 16.43
CA GLY A 127 -7.95 -22.68 16.27
C GLY A 127 -8.63 -22.30 17.58
N SER A 128 -8.08 -22.69 18.73
CA SER A 128 -8.70 -22.41 20.02
C SER A 128 -7.67 -22.03 21.07
N GLY A 129 -8.03 -21.08 21.92
CA GLY A 129 -7.20 -20.63 23.03
C GLY A 129 -7.29 -21.55 24.25
N PRO A 130 -6.55 -21.24 25.32
CA PRO A 130 -6.45 -22.06 26.53
C PRO A 130 -7.78 -22.36 27.22
N LYS A 131 -8.79 -21.48 27.11
CA LYS A 131 -10.12 -21.72 27.72
C LYS A 131 -11.10 -22.36 26.74
N GLY A 132 -10.62 -22.83 25.58
CA GLY A 132 -11.43 -23.52 24.57
C GLY A 132 -12.26 -22.59 23.68
N ARG A 133 -11.98 -21.28 23.70
CA ARG A 133 -12.64 -20.32 22.81
C ARG A 133 -12.01 -20.33 21.43
N ASN A 134 -12.84 -20.14 20.41
CA ASN A 134 -12.38 -20.08 19.02
C ASN A 134 -11.59 -18.78 18.77
N LEU A 135 -10.38 -18.90 18.22
CA LEU A 135 -9.54 -17.77 17.86
C LEU A 135 -9.99 -17.19 16.51
N CYS A 136 -10.97 -16.29 16.56
CA CYS A 136 -11.52 -15.62 15.40
C CYS A 136 -11.07 -14.15 15.34
N ALA A 137 -9.98 -13.87 14.63
CA ALA A 137 -9.37 -12.54 14.53
C ALA A 137 -10.11 -11.61 13.54
N THR A 138 -11.40 -11.39 13.74
CA THR A 138 -12.17 -10.41 12.94
C THR A 138 -12.23 -9.06 13.65
N PHE A 139 -12.48 -7.99 12.90
CA PHE A 139 -12.56 -6.61 13.42
C PHE A 139 -13.43 -6.46 14.69
N GLN A 140 -14.50 -7.24 14.80
CA GLN A 140 -15.41 -7.20 15.95
C GLN A 140 -14.85 -7.87 17.20
N HIS A 141 -13.99 -8.89 17.05
CA HIS A 141 -13.54 -9.74 18.16
C HIS A 141 -12.10 -9.47 18.59
N THR A 142 -11.23 -9.00 17.69
CA THR A 142 -9.79 -8.79 17.96
C THR A 142 -9.53 -7.82 19.13
N GLU A 143 -10.40 -6.81 19.31
CA GLU A 143 -10.26 -5.80 20.36
C GLU A 143 -10.94 -6.18 21.69
N THR A 144 -11.52 -7.38 21.78
CA THR A 144 -12.11 -7.85 23.02
C THR A 144 -11.02 -8.36 23.97
N PHE A 145 -11.11 -8.01 25.25
CA PHE A 145 -10.20 -8.55 26.29
C PHE A 145 -10.20 -10.07 26.30
N GLU A 146 -11.35 -10.66 26.03
CA GLU A 146 -11.53 -12.10 25.91
C GLU A 146 -10.66 -12.73 24.83
N PHE A 147 -10.62 -12.14 23.63
CA PHE A 147 -9.77 -12.64 22.55
C PHE A 147 -8.29 -12.45 22.87
N GLN A 148 -7.92 -11.30 23.44
CA GLN A 148 -6.55 -11.00 23.83
C GLN A 148 -6.03 -11.99 24.89
N ASP A 149 -6.83 -12.28 25.91
CA ASP A 149 -6.53 -13.29 26.94
C ASP A 149 -6.33 -14.70 26.37
N GLU A 150 -7.07 -15.06 25.31
CA GLU A 150 -6.97 -16.39 24.68
C GLU A 150 -5.74 -16.51 23.77
N VAL A 151 -5.28 -15.40 23.17
CA VAL A 151 -4.07 -15.34 22.35
C VAL A 151 -2.81 -15.32 23.23
N GLY A 152 -2.88 -14.61 24.37
CA GLY A 152 -1.78 -14.44 25.33
C GLY A 152 -1.20 -13.04 25.36
#